data_AF-A0A3N6PIU6-F1
#
_entry.id   AF-A0A3N6PIU6-F1
#
_cell.length_a   1.000
_cell.length_b   1.000
_cell.length_c   1.000
_cell.angle_alpha   90.00
_cell.angle_beta   90.00
_cell.angle_gamma   90.00
#
_symmetry.space_group_name_H-M   'P 1'
#
loop_
_entity.id
_entity.type
_entity.pdbx_description
1 polymer ?
#
loop_
_entity_poly.entity_id
_entity_poly.type
_entity_poly.pdbx_seq_one_letter_code
_entity_poly.pdbx_strand_id
1 'polypeptide(L)' 'MVRRRNISYGTQTIEGTRAWDTFMSLVTTTRKLGLSFFEYVRDRILRRGNIPSLATIIYDRSSVNSLGWS' A
#
# COMPACT_ATOMS: atom_id res chain seq x y z
N MET A 1 24.99 -27.18 15.62
CA MET A 1 24.35 -26.77 14.34
C MET A 1 22.83 -26.79 14.55
N VAL A 2 22.19 -25.61 14.70
CA VAL A 2 20.73 -25.52 14.89
C VAL A 2 20.06 -25.57 13.53
N ARG A 3 19.22 -26.59 13.28
CA ARG A 3 18.41 -26.68 12.05
C ARG A 3 17.24 -25.72 12.19
N ARG A 4 17.31 -24.53 11.58
CA ARG A 4 16.14 -23.65 11.46
C ARG A 4 15.05 -24.42 10.72
N ARG A 5 13.87 -24.54 11.33
CA ARG A 5 12.69 -25.14 10.68
C ARG A 5 12.40 -24.34 9.41
N ASN A 6 12.01 -25.02 8.33
CA ASN A 6 11.53 -24.36 7.13
C ASN A 6 10.28 -23.57 7.53
N ILE A 7 10.41 -22.25 7.66
CA ILE A 7 9.30 -21.39 8.00
C ILE A 7 8.57 -21.16 6.67
N SER A 8 7.34 -21.64 6.55
CA SER A 8 6.51 -21.32 5.40
C SER A 8 6.36 -19.79 5.33
N TYR A 9 6.80 -19.19 4.23
CA TYR A 9 6.65 -17.74 3.99
C TYR A 9 5.21 -17.33 3.67
N GLY A 10 4.27 -18.27 3.72
CA GLY A 10 2.83 -18.04 3.56
C GLY A 10 2.16 -17.60 4.85
N THR A 11 1.03 -16.92 4.71
CA THR A 11 0.16 -16.52 5.81
C THR A 11 -0.49 -17.76 6.44
N GLN A 12 -0.53 -17.81 7.78
CA GLN A 12 -1.04 -18.98 8.52
C GLN A 12 -2.53 -18.89 8.86
N THR A 13 -3.11 -17.69 8.77
CA THR A 13 -4.53 -17.45 9.05
C THR A 13 -5.16 -16.63 7.93
N ILE A 14 -6.48 -16.64 7.87
CA ILE A 14 -7.23 -15.84 6.90
C ILE A 14 -7.05 -14.34 7.15
N GLU A 15 -6.93 -13.93 8.42
CA GLU A 15 -6.63 -12.55 8.80
C GLU A 15 -5.24 -12.15 8.33
N GLY A 16 -4.25 -13.03 8.48
CA GLY A 16 -2.90 -12.80 7.98
C GLY A 16 -2.88 -12.64 6.46
N THR A 17 -3.64 -13.47 5.74
CA THR A 17 -3.80 -13.39 4.28
C THR A 17 -4.40 -12.05 3.86
N ARG A 18 -5.51 -11.64 4.49
CA ARG A 18 -6.15 -10.35 4.22
C ARG A 18 -5.24 -9.17 4.52
N ALA A 19 -4.51 -9.21 5.64
CA ALA A 19 -3.55 -8.18 5.99
C ALA A 19 -2.44 -8.08 4.93
N TRP A 20 -1.87 -9.22 4.53
CA TRP A 20 -0.85 -9.29 3.50
C TRP A 20 -1.32 -8.68 2.18
N ASP A 21 -2.48 -9.10 1.67
CA ASP A 21 -3.04 -8.58 0.41
C ASP A 21 -3.31 -7.08 0.48
N THR A 22 -3.81 -6.60 1.62
CA THR A 22 -4.04 -5.18 1.86
C THR A 22 -2.73 -4.39 1.82
N PHE A 23 -1.71 -4.83 2.56
CA PHE A 23 -0.43 -4.13 2.60
C PHE A 23 0.30 -4.18 1.27
N MET A 24 0.26 -5.30 0.53
CA MET A 24 0.84 -5.41 -0.81
C MET A 24 0.15 -4.45 -1.80
N SER A 25 -1.17 -4.33 -1.72
CA SER A 25 -1.94 -3.36 -2.50
C SER A 25 -1.57 -1.91 -2.16
N LEU A 26 -1.40 -1.59 -0.88
CA LEU A 26 -0.97 -0.27 -0.43
C LEU A 26 0.43 0.06 -0.90
N VAL A 27 1.41 -0.84 -0.71
CA VAL A 27 2.80 -0.66 -1.17
C VAL A 27 2.83 -0.38 -2.67
N THR A 28 2.07 -1.16 -3.46
CA THR A 28 2.03 -1.00 -4.91
C THR A 28 1.42 0.34 -5.30
N THR A 29 0.32 0.72 -4.66
CA THR A 29 -0.38 1.99 -4.95
C THR A 29 0.46 3.20 -4.57
N THR A 30 1.09 3.21 -3.39
CA THR A 30 1.96 4.32 -2.98
C THR A 30 3.16 4.46 -3.92
N ARG A 31 3.75 3.34 -4.37
CA ARG A 31 4.84 3.37 -5.36
C ARG A 31 4.41 3.94 -6.70
N LYS A 32 3.24 3.54 -7.22
CA LYS A 32 2.65 4.12 -8.45
C LYS A 32 2.41 5.62 -8.32
N LEU A 33 2.07 6.08 -7.11
CA LEU A 33 1.85 7.50 -6.83
C LEU A 33 3.15 8.27 -6.49
N GLY A 34 4.31 7.62 -6.43
CA GLY A 34 5.56 8.27 -6.04
C GLY A 34 5.61 8.66 -4.55
N LEU A 35 4.83 7.99 -3.70
CA LEU A 35 4.77 8.19 -2.27
C LEU A 35 5.56 7.11 -1.51
N SER A 36 6.18 7.49 -0.39
CA SER A 36 6.75 6.51 0.54
C SER A 36 5.64 5.75 1.26
N PHE A 37 5.65 4.42 1.14
CA PHE A 37 4.72 3.56 1.86
C PHE A 37 4.79 3.76 3.39
N PHE A 38 6.00 3.86 3.94
CA PHE A 38 6.19 4.00 5.38
C PHE A 38 5.68 5.34 5.91
N GLU A 39 5.87 6.42 5.16
CA GLU A 39 5.33 7.73 5.51
C GLU A 39 3.81 7.73 5.47
N TYR A 40 3.21 7.09 4.45
CA TYR A 40 1.76 6.92 4.35
C TYR A 40 1.17 6.15 5.54
N VAL A 41 1.77 5.00 5.90
CA VAL A 41 1.32 4.20 7.05
C VAL A 41 1.50 4.98 8.36
N ARG A 42 2.65 5.64 8.56
CA ARG A 42 2.91 6.48 9.73
C ARG A 42 1.88 7.60 9.86
N ASP A 43 1.55 8.28 8.77
CA ASP A 43 0.53 9.33 8.76
C ASP A 43 -0.84 8.81 9.23
N ARG A 44 -1.24 7.63 8.75
CA ARG A 44 -2.51 6.99 9.12
C ARG A 44 -2.55 6.50 10.56
N ILE A 45 -1.47 5.88 11.05
CA ILE A 45 -1.37 5.44 12.45
C ILE A 45 -1.43 6.65 13.40
N LEU A 46 -0.70 7.71 13.07
CA LEU A 46 -0.66 8.94 13.87
C LEU A 46 -1.86 9.86 13.64
N ARG A 47 -2.78 9.49 12.73
CA ARG A 47 -3.97 10.28 12.34
C ARG A 47 -3.64 11.74 12.01
N ARG A 48 -2.47 11.98 11.40
CA ARG A 48 -1.99 13.33 11.05
C ARG A 48 -2.78 13.94 9.90
N GLY A 49 -3.13 13.13 8.89
CA GLY A 49 -3.88 13.60 7.73
C GLY A 49 -3.06 14.50 6.80
N ASN A 50 -1.73 14.45 6.87
CA ASN A 50 -0.84 15.24 6.03
C ASN A 50 -0.83 14.70 4.59
N ILE A 51 -0.97 13.39 4.43
CA ILE A 51 -1.08 12.74 3.12
C ILE A 51 -2.57 12.51 2.82
N PRO A 52 -3.12 13.07 1.73
CA PRO A 52 -4.50 12.82 1.33
C PRO A 52 -4.79 11.33 1.14
N SER A 53 -6.06 10.95 1.06
CA SER A 53 -6.41 9.56 0.75
C SER A 53 -5.82 9.16 -0.61
N LEU A 54 -5.36 7.91 -0.75
CA LEU A 54 -4.83 7.44 -2.04
C LEU A 54 -5.88 7.59 -3.15
N ALA A 55 -7.17 7.41 -2.82
CA ALA A 55 -8.28 7.61 -3.74
C ALA A 55 -8.38 9.07 -4.24
N THR A 56 -8.23 10.05 -3.34
CA THR A 56 -8.20 11.48 -3.70
C THR A 56 -7.07 11.77 -4.66
N ILE A 57 -5.87 11.27 -4.37
CA ILE A 57 -4.69 11.50 -5.23
C ILE A 57 -4.88 10.84 -6.60
N ILE A 58 -5.48 9.65 -6.66
CA ILE A 58 -5.81 8.98 -7.92
C ILE A 58 -6.79 9.82 -8.74
N TYR A 59 -7.87 10.30 -8.10
CA TYR A 59 -8.87 11.13 -8.76
C TYR A 59 -8.26 12.41 -9.33
N ASP A 60 -7.48 13.12 -8.52
CA ASP A 60 -6.82 14.38 -8.91
C ASP A 60 -5.83 14.18 -10.06
N ARG A 61 -5.11 13.05 -10.10
CA ARG A 61 -4.20 12.75 -11.22
C ARG A 61 -4.93 12.29 -12.48
N SER A 62 -6.07 11.63 -12.32
CA SER A 62 -6.88 11.18 -13.44
C SER A 62 -7.59 12.34 -14.16
N SER A 63 -8.01 13.37 -13.42
CA SER A 63 -8.65 14.56 -14.01
C SER A 63 -7.68 15.39 -14.83
N VAL A 64 -6.41 15.48 -14.41
CA VAL A 64 -5.33 16.11 -15.19
C VAL A 64 -5.02 15.35 -16.47
N ASN A 65 -5.20 14.04 -16.46
CA ASN A 65 -4.95 13.17 -17.61
C ASN A 65 -6.26 12.87 -18.36
N SER A 66 -7.07 13.91 -18.63
CA SER A 66 -8.30 13.80 -19.42
C SER A 66 -7.97 13.27 -20.81
N LEU A 67 -7.98 11.94 -20.92
CA LEU A 67 -7.94 11.11 -22.11
C LEU A 67 -7.34 11.83 -23.32
N GLY A 68 -6.02 11.77 -23.44
CA GLY A 68 -5.32 11.93 -24.71
C GLY A 68 -5.70 10.79 -25.65
N TRP A 69 -6.92 10.80 -26.14
CA TRP A 69 -7.25 10.24 -27.44
C TRP A 69 -6.85 11.28 -28.49
N SER A 70 -5.61 11.17 -28.97
CA SER A 70 -5.13 11.72 -30.23
C SER A 70 -4.64 10.58 -31.10
#